data_AF-A0A3D0ESA4-F1
#
_entry.id   AF-A0A3D0ESA4-F1
#
_cell.length_a   1.000
_cell.length_b   1.000
_cell.length_c   1.000
_cell.angle_alpha   90.00
_cell.angle_beta   90.00
_cell.angle_gamma   90.00
#
_symmetry.space_group_name_H-M   'P 1'
#
loop_
_entity.id
_entity.type
_entity.pdbx_description
1 polymer ?
#
loop_
_entity_poly.entity_id
_entity_poly.type
_entity_poly.pdbx_seq_one_letter_code
_entity_poly.pdbx_strand_id
1 'polypeptide(L)'
;MAGCSTEIRILGDDLVGVLMPSQQNQLLSDRIMCAKRHCFRGEEDKAIRLINAARKPVGLQSTTGEFDCKNIPIEELIQEPTN
;
A
#
# COMPACT_ATOMS: atom_id res chain seq x y z
N MET A 1 13.30 -4.35 2.63
CA MET A 1 12.66 -3.07 2.28
C MET A 1 11.33 -3.37 1.62
N ALA A 2 10.20 -2.98 2.23
CA ALA A 2 8.90 -3.09 1.57
C ALA A 2 8.75 -1.88 0.65
N GLY A 3 9.39 -1.94 -0.53
CA GLY A 3 9.36 -0.82 -1.47
C GLY A 3 7.94 -0.45 -1.90
N CYS A 4 7.80 0.69 -2.58
CA CYS A 4 6.51 1.23 -3.04
C CYS A 4 5.59 0.21 -3.75
N SER A 5 6.16 -0.83 -4.38
CA SER A 5 5.41 -1.91 -5.02
C SER A 5 4.61 -2.76 -4.03
N THR A 6 5.19 -3.07 -2.86
CA THR A 6 4.52 -3.81 -1.79
C THR A 6 3.35 -2.99 -1.23
N GLU A 7 3.57 -1.70 -0.99
CA GLU A 7 2.55 -0.80 -0.46
C GLU A 7 1.39 -0.57 -1.44
N ILE A 8 1.66 -0.56 -2.75
CA ILE A 8 0.61 -0.54 -3.78
C ILE A 8 -0.22 -1.81 -3.74
N ARG A 9 0.40 -2.97 -3.53
CA ARG A 9 -0.32 -4.25 -3.42
C ARG A 9 -1.22 -4.25 -2.19
N ILE A 10 -0.67 -3.91 -1.01
CA ILE A 10 -1.43 -3.83 0.25
C ILE A 10 -2.60 -2.86 0.09
N LEU A 11 -2.36 -1.67 -0.49
CA LEU A 11 -3.44 -0.73 -0.77
C LEU A 11 -4.51 -1.33 -1.68
N GLY A 12 -4.14 -2.13 -2.67
CA GLY A 12 -5.09 -2.84 -3.53
C GLY A 12 -5.97 -3.81 -2.75
N ASP A 13 -5.36 -4.59 -1.86
CA ASP A 13 -6.03 -5.56 -1.00
C ASP A 13 -6.99 -4.86 -0.02
N ASP A 14 -6.55 -3.76 0.63
CA ASP A 14 -7.36 -2.97 1.57
C ASP A 14 -8.57 -2.29 0.91
N LEU A 15 -8.49 -2.00 -0.39
CA LEU A 15 -9.56 -1.35 -1.14
C LEU A 15 -10.61 -2.33 -1.67
N VAL A 16 -10.37 -3.63 -1.58
CA VAL A 16 -11.34 -4.64 -2.00
C VAL A 16 -12.62 -4.51 -1.16
N GLY A 17 -13.75 -4.32 -1.81
CA GLY A 17 -15.05 -4.21 -1.16
C GLY A 17 -15.37 -2.82 -0.58
N VAL A 18 -14.47 -1.83 -0.71
CA VAL A 18 -14.76 -0.46 -0.30
C VAL A 18 -15.72 0.18 -1.30
N LEU A 19 -16.94 0.49 -0.84
CA LEU A 19 -17.94 1.20 -1.63
C LEU A 19 -17.69 2.71 -1.53
N MET A 20 -17.40 3.34 -2.66
CA MET A 20 -17.24 4.79 -2.76
C MET A 20 -18.13 5.38 -3.85
N PRO A 21 -18.53 6.67 -3.73
CA PRO A 21 -19.11 7.41 -4.82
C PRO A 21 -18.20 7.38 -6.07
N SER A 22 -18.81 7.32 -7.26
CA SER A 22 -18.09 7.19 -8.55
C SER A 22 -16.96 8.22 -8.72
N GLN A 23 -17.20 9.48 -8.34
CA GLN A 23 -16.22 10.56 -8.41
C GLN A 23 -15.00 10.30 -7.50
N GLN A 24 -15.22 9.77 -6.30
CA GLN A 24 -14.12 9.44 -5.37
C GLN A 24 -13.34 8.22 -5.87
N ASN A 25 -14.03 7.26 -6.48
CA ASN A 25 -13.39 6.07 -7.05
C ASN A 25 -12.47 6.42 -8.24
N GLN A 26 -12.90 7.36 -9.10
CA GLN A 26 -12.05 7.89 -10.17
C GLN A 26 -10.81 8.59 -9.62
N LEU A 27 -11.00 9.51 -8.67
CA LEU A 27 -9.89 10.21 -8.03
C LEU A 27 -8.89 9.26 -7.35
N LEU A 28 -9.41 8.19 -6.72
CA LEU A 28 -8.58 7.16 -6.11
C LEU A 28 -7.79 6.38 -7.16
N SER A 29 -8.45 5.97 -8.24
CA SER A 29 -7.83 5.25 -9.35
C SER A 29 -6.70 6.06 -9.99
N ASP A 30 -6.90 7.36 -10.21
CA ASP A 30 -5.88 8.26 -10.75
C ASP A 30 -4.66 8.37 -9.82
N ARG A 31 -4.89 8.48 -8.51
CA ARG A 31 -3.82 8.53 -7.51
C ARG A 31 -3.00 7.23 -7.48
N ILE A 32 -3.67 6.08 -7.53
CA ILE A 32 -3.00 4.77 -7.57
C ILE A 32 -2.19 4.63 -8.86
N MET A 33 -2.73 5.06 -10.01
CA MET A 33 -2.02 5.03 -11.29
C MET A 33 -0.77 5.92 -11.27
N CYS A 34 -0.87 7.12 -10.68
CA CYS A 34 0.29 8.00 -10.48
C CYS A 34 1.32 7.37 -9.54
N ALA A 35 0.88 6.76 -8.43
CA ALA A 35 1.77 6.06 -7.49
C ALA A 35 2.55 4.93 -8.19
N LYS A 36 1.87 4.10 -8.99
CA LYS A 36 2.49 3.05 -9.83
C LYS A 36 3.55 3.61 -10.76
N ARG A 37 3.27 4.73 -11.44
CA ARG A 37 4.23 5.38 -12.36
C ARG A 37 5.48 5.89 -11.63
N HIS A 38 5.31 6.53 -10.48
CA HIS A 38 6.45 7.00 -9.67
C HIS A 38 7.26 5.82 -9.12
N CYS A 39 6.57 4.78 -8.65
CA CYS A 39 7.21 3.58 -8.14
C CYS A 39 8.05 2.88 -9.21
N PHE A 40 7.52 2.73 -10.42
CA PHE A 40 8.25 2.17 -11.56
C PHE A 40 9.50 2.99 -11.96
N ARG A 41 9.49 4.30 -11.70
CA ARG A 41 10.63 5.20 -11.95
C ARG A 41 11.65 5.22 -10.81
N GLY A 42 11.45 4.45 -9.75
CA GLY A 42 12.29 4.48 -8.54
C GLY A 42 12.09 5.73 -7.68
N GLU A 43 11.05 6.52 -7.94
CA GLU A 43 10.72 7.73 -7.16
C GLU A 43 9.88 7.35 -5.93
N GLU A 44 10.46 6.55 -5.02
CA GLU A 44 9.73 5.92 -3.92
C GLU A 44 9.00 6.93 -3.03
N ASP A 45 9.65 8.02 -2.60
CA ASP A 45 9.01 9.06 -1.78
C ASP A 45 7.74 9.64 -2.41
N LYS A 46 7.76 9.85 -3.73
CA LYS A 46 6.61 10.38 -4.48
C LYS A 46 5.51 9.33 -4.54
N ALA A 47 5.87 8.07 -4.75
CA ALA A 47 4.93 6.96 -4.75
C ALA A 47 4.25 6.79 -3.38
N ILE A 48 5.03 6.76 -2.29
CA ILE A 48 4.52 6.63 -0.91
C ILE A 48 3.57 7.79 -0.56
N ARG A 49 3.91 9.03 -0.93
CA ARG A 49 3.00 10.18 -0.74
C ARG A 49 1.65 9.99 -1.42
N LEU A 50 1.64 9.47 -2.65
CA LEU A 50 0.41 9.21 -3.40
C LEU A 50 -0.38 8.04 -2.82
N ILE A 51 0.28 7.00 -2.33
CA ILE A 51 -0.35 5.87 -1.61
C ILE A 51 -1.03 6.38 -0.34
N ASN A 52 -0.35 7.19 0.47
CA ASN A 52 -0.95 7.78 1.67
C ASN A 52 -2.12 8.72 1.35
N ALA A 53 -2.03 9.48 0.26
CA ALA A 53 -3.14 10.29 -0.22
C ALA A 53 -4.34 9.46 -0.70
N ALA A 54 -4.11 8.23 -1.19
CA ALA A 54 -5.14 7.27 -1.56
C ALA A 54 -5.77 6.58 -0.33
N ARG A 55 -5.01 6.39 0.75
CA ARG A 55 -5.48 5.81 2.02
C ARG A 55 -6.37 6.74 2.84
N LYS A 56 -6.09 8.04 2.84
CA LYS A 56 -6.83 9.05 3.62
C LYS A 56 -8.36 9.05 3.42
N PRO A 57 -8.91 9.06 2.18
CA PRO A 57 -10.36 9.10 1.97
C PRO A 57 -11.09 7.84 2.45
N VAL A 58 -10.39 6.71 2.57
CA VAL A 58 -10.96 5.42 3.01
C VAL A 58 -10.62 5.10 4.47
N GLY A 59 -10.01 6.04 5.21
CA GLY A 59 -9.70 5.89 6.62
C GLY A 59 -8.53 4.94 6.93
N LEU A 60 -7.74 4.56 5.92
CA LEU A 60 -6.59 3.67 6.09
C LEU A 60 -5.39 4.42 6.67
N GLN A 61 -4.57 3.72 7.47
CA GLN A 61 -3.38 4.29 8.10
C GLN A 61 -2.27 4.59 7.08
N SER A 62 -1.56 5.71 7.29
CA SER A 62 -0.42 6.05 6.44
C SER A 62 0.74 5.07 6.64
N THR A 63 1.45 4.74 5.56
CA THR A 63 2.69 3.96 5.57
C THR A 63 3.89 4.88 5.31
N THR A 64 5.04 4.54 5.88
CA THR A 64 6.32 5.17 5.50
C THR A 64 6.94 4.52 4.26
N GLY A 65 6.41 3.38 3.80
CA GLY A 65 7.06 2.53 2.79
C GLY A 65 8.30 1.82 3.34
N GLU A 66 8.55 1.91 4.64
CA GLU A 66 9.60 1.14 5.29
C GLU A 66 9.01 -0.14 5.86
N PHE A 67 9.77 -1.23 5.79
CA PHE A 67 9.40 -2.47 6.46
C PHE A 67 9.57 -2.26 7.96
N ASP A 68 8.47 -2.01 8.66
CA ASP A 68 8.46 -1.82 10.10
C ASP A 68 8.58 -3.17 10.80
N CYS A 69 9.81 -3.55 11.17
CA CYS A 69 10.11 -4.83 11.81
C CYS A 69 9.40 -5.03 13.17
N LYS A 70 8.72 -4.00 13.69
CA LYS A 70 7.97 -4.05 14.94
C LYS A 70 6.55 -4.60 14.81
N ASN A 71 6.01 -4.71 13.59
CA ASN A 71 4.62 -5.15 13.34
C ASN A 71 4.51 -6.48 12.58
N ILE A 72 5.55 -7.31 12.61
CA ILE A 72 5.45 -8.67 12.09
C ILE A 72 4.69 -9.52 13.12
N PRO A 73 3.53 -10.12 12.79
CA PRO A 73 2.94 -11.16 13.63
C PRO A 73 3.95 -12.31 13.72
N ILE A 74 4.42 -12.64 14.92
CA ILE A 74 5.44 -13.68 15.16
C ILE A 74 4.99 -15.07 14.63
N GLU A 75 3.70 -15.22 14.31
CA GLU A 75 3.04 -16.45 13.87
C GLU A 75 3.57 -17.01 12.53
N GLU A 76 4.24 -16.24 11.67
CA GLU A 76 4.82 -16.76 10.41
C GLU A 76 6.26 -17.32 10.56
N LEU A 77 6.93 -17.12 11.70
CA LEU A 77 8.33 -17.53 11.90
C LEU A 77 8.50 -18.95 12.47
N ILE A 78 7.39 -19.65 12.77
CA ILE A 78 7.41 -21.02 13.29
C ILE A 78 6.80 -21.97 12.25
N GLN A 79 7.40 -22.03 11.06
CA GLN A 79 7.37 -23.28 10.30
C GLN A 79 8.69 -23.98 10.58
N GLU A 80 8.65 -24.86 11.59
CA GLU A 80 9.73 -25.81 11.83
C GLU A 80 10.02 -26.57 10.53
N PRO A 81 11.29 -26.83 10.21
CA PRO A 81 11.61 -27.60 9.01
C PRO A 81 10.97 -28.98 9.15
N THR A 82 9.97 -29.26 8.29
CA THR A 82 9.47 -30.62 8.11
C THR A 82 10.61 -31.49 7.61
N ASN A 83 11.03 -32.44 8.46
CA ASN A 83 11.95 -33.54 8.14
C ASN A 83 11.59 -34.25 6.83
#